data_AF-A0A945W482-F1
#
_entry.id   AF-A0A945W482-F1
#
_cell.length_a   1.000
_cell.length_b   1.000
_cell.length_c   1.000
_cell.angle_alpha   90.00
_cell.angle_beta   90.00
_cell.angle_gamma   90.00
#
_symmetry.space_group_name_H-M   'P 1'
#
loop_
_entity.id
_entity.type
_entity.pdbx_description
1 polymer ?
#
loop_
_entity_poly.entity_id
_entity_poly.type
_entity_poly.pdbx_seq_one_letter_code
_entity_poly.pdbx_strand_id
1 'polypeptide(L)' 'QKWIDQGQSLNVFITLDKASGKVLNSIYMYAWKLGCKSTYYLRSQSPEAVEENTPDTMDRSLECAGCQ' A
#
# COMPACT_ATOMS: atom_id res chain seq x y z
N GLN A 1 -4.65 10.68 -10.59
CA GLN A 1 -3.38 11.31 -11.03
C GLN A 1 -3.61 12.33 -12.16
N LYS A 2 -4.58 13.24 -12.01
CA LYS A 2 -4.98 14.18 -13.08
C LYS A 2 -3.93 15.26 -13.36
N TRP A 3 -3.23 15.71 -12.32
CA TRP A 3 -2.29 16.84 -12.35
C TRP A 3 -0.83 16.38 -12.26
N ILE A 4 -0.56 15.11 -12.56
CA ILE A 4 0.77 14.51 -12.51
C ILE A 4 1.08 14.04 -13.91
N ASP A 5 2.14 14.58 -14.49
CA ASP A 5 2.60 14.30 -15.85
C ASP A 5 3.16 12.88 -15.97
N GLN A 6 3.98 12.45 -15.02
CA GLN A 6 4.56 11.11 -14.91
C GLN A 6 3.75 10.22 -13.95
N GLY A 7 4.39 9.37 -13.15
CA GLY A 7 3.72 8.49 -12.17
C GLY A 7 3.90 8.96 -10.72
N GLN A 8 3.36 8.17 -9.80
CA GLN A 8 3.67 8.27 -8.37
C GLN A 8 4.00 6.87 -7.85
N SER A 9 4.94 6.80 -6.91
CA SER A 9 5.28 5.56 -6.21
C SER A 9 4.22 5.22 -5.17
N LEU A 10 3.11 4.60 -5.61
CA LEU A 10 1.99 4.24 -4.74
C LEU A 10 2.21 2.87 -4.07
N ASN A 11 2.49 2.86 -2.78
CA ASN A 11 2.57 1.63 -1.99
C ASN A 11 1.17 1.09 -1.62
N VAL A 12 1.02 -0.23 -1.59
CA VAL A 12 -0.17 -0.95 -1.11
C VAL A 12 0.18 -1.59 0.23
N PHE A 13 -0.63 -1.31 1.26
CA PHE A 13 -0.48 -1.92 2.58
C PHE A 13 -1.65 -2.85 2.85
N ILE A 14 -1.37 -4.08 3.30
CA ILE A 14 -2.38 -5.08 3.63
C ILE A 14 -2.04 -5.79 4.94
N THR A 15 -3.04 -6.00 5.78
CA THR A 15 -2.88 -6.81 6.99
C THR A 15 -2.92 -8.30 6.63
N LEU A 16 -2.21 -9.14 7.40
CA LEU A 16 -2.07 -10.57 7.08
C LEU A 16 -3.40 -11.32 7.13
N ASP A 17 -4.34 -10.91 7.99
CA ASP A 17 -5.69 -11.49 8.09
C ASP A 17 -6.53 -11.32 6.82
N LYS A 18 -6.25 -10.30 6.00
CA LYS A 18 -6.96 -9.99 4.75
C LYS A 18 -6.17 -10.39 3.50
N ALA A 19 -4.94 -10.85 3.67
CA ALA A 19 -4.05 -11.18 2.56
C ALA A 19 -4.55 -12.42 1.80
N SER A 20 -5.25 -12.18 0.70
CA SER A 20 -5.67 -13.23 -0.23
C SER A 20 -5.53 -12.77 -1.68
N GLY A 21 -5.31 -13.71 -2.60
CA GLY A 21 -5.20 -13.40 -4.03
C GLY A 21 -6.43 -12.69 -4.58
N LYS A 22 -7.63 -13.02 -4.07
CA LYS A 22 -8.89 -12.36 -4.46
C LYS A 22 -8.92 -10.89 -4.04
N VAL A 23 -8.49 -10.58 -2.82
CA VAL A 23 -8.41 -9.22 -2.30
C VAL A 23 -7.38 -8.41 -3.06
N LEU A 24 -6.17 -8.96 -3.25
CA LEU A 24 -5.11 -8.30 -4.03
C LEU A 24 -5.55 -8.01 -5.46
N ASN A 25 -6.16 -8.99 -6.15
CA ASN A 25 -6.70 -8.78 -7.48
C ASN A 25 -7.74 -7.65 -7.51
N SER A 26 -8.62 -7.59 -6.51
CA SER A 26 -9.65 -6.54 -6.42
C SER A 26 -9.01 -5.15 -6.26
N ILE A 27 -7.96 -5.03 -5.44
CA ILE A 27 -7.20 -3.79 -5.24
C ILE A 27 -6.54 -3.35 -6.55
N TYR A 28 -5.80 -4.24 -7.22
CA TYR A 28 -5.11 -3.90 -8.47
C TYR A 28 -6.09 -3.56 -9.60
N MET A 29 -7.18 -4.31 -9.73
CA MET A 29 -8.22 -4.01 -10.73
C MET A 29 -8.92 -2.69 -10.44
N TYR A 30 -9.11 -2.33 -9.17
CA TYR A 30 -9.67 -1.04 -8.79
C TYR A 30 -8.70 0.12 -9.12
N ALA A 31 -7.42 -0.03 -8.80
CA ALA A 31 -6.39 0.94 -9.16
C ALA A 31 -6.31 1.17 -10.68
N TRP A 32 -6.40 0.10 -11.47
CA TRP A 32 -6.47 0.17 -12.92
C TRP A 32 -7.71 0.94 -13.41
N LYS A 33 -8.90 0.63 -12.87
CA LYS A 33 -10.16 1.35 -13.21
C LYS A 33 -10.10 2.85 -12.90
N LEU A 34 -9.39 3.23 -11.83
CA LEU A 34 -9.18 4.63 -11.45
C LEU A 34 -8.10 5.35 -12.27
N GLY A 35 -7.42 4.64 -13.18
CA GLY A 35 -6.34 5.20 -13.99
C GLY A 35 -5.06 5.49 -13.19
N CYS A 36 -4.79 4.73 -12.13
CA CYS A 36 -3.49 4.78 -11.47
C CYS A 36 -2.42 4.23 -12.43
N LYS A 37 -1.37 5.03 -12.67
CA LYS A 37 -0.30 4.72 -13.62
C LYS A 37 0.62 3.58 -13.12
N SER A 38 0.81 3.44 -11.82
CA SER A 38 1.63 2.38 -11.22
C SER A 38 1.26 2.10 -9.76
N THR A 39 1.65 0.93 -9.29
CA THR A 39 1.77 0.56 -7.88
C THR A 39 3.22 0.16 -7.62
N TYR A 40 3.74 0.46 -6.43
CA TYR A 40 5.15 0.27 -6.10
C TYR A 40 5.39 -1.01 -5.28
N TYR A 41 5.33 -0.94 -3.95
CA TYR A 41 5.44 -2.13 -3.11
C TYR A 41 4.08 -2.59 -2.58
N LEU A 42 3.91 -3.91 -2.51
CA LEU A 42 2.98 -4.52 -1.56
C LEU A 42 3.72 -4.72 -0.23
N ARG A 43 3.17 -4.16 0.85
CA ARG A 43 3.72 -4.25 2.20
C ARG A 43 2.68 -4.92 3.09
N SER A 44 3.12 -5.90 3.87
CA SER A 44 2.32 -6.50 4.93
C SER A 44 2.85 -6.14 6.30
N GLN A 45 1.99 -6.25 7.31
CA GLN A 45 2.41 -6.24 8.72
C GLN A 45 3.43 -7.37 8.97
N SER A 46 4.40 -7.15 9.87
CA SER A 46 5.25 -8.25 10.35
C SER A 46 4.38 -9.22 11.16
N PRO A 47 4.50 -10.55 10.97
CA PRO A 47 3.80 -11.53 11.81
C PRO A 47 4.06 -11.31 13.31
N GLU A 48 5.27 -10.88 13.67
CA GLU A 48 5.71 -10.66 15.05
C GLU A 48 5.02 -9.44 15.69
N ALA A 49 4.66 -8.43 14.89
CA ALA A 49 3.96 -7.24 15.37
C ALA A 49 2.51 -7.54 15.82
N VAL A 50 1.96 -8.69 15.42
CA VAL A 50 0.63 -9.15 15.85
C VAL A 50 0.70 -9.77 17.26
N GLU A 51 1.81 -10.41 17.63
CA GLU A 51 1.96 -11.06 18.94
C GLU A 51 2.25 -10.07 20.09
N GLU A 52 2.89 -8.94 19.79
CA GLU A 52 3.41 -8.03 20.82
C GLU A 52 2.38 -7.02 21.35
N ASN A 53 1.14 -7.00 20.84
CA ASN A 53 0.14 -5.93 21.10
C ASN A 53 0.74 -4.51 20.96
N THR A 54 1.75 -4.35 20.11
CA THR A 54 2.31 -3.05 19.79
C THR A 54 1.29 -2.29 18.93
N PRO A 55 0.93 -1.05 19.29
CA PRO A 55 -0.09 -0.30 18.58
C PRO A 55 0.25 -0.23 17.09
N ASP A 56 -0.74 -0.59 16.29
CA ASP A 56 -0.68 -0.95 14.87
C ASP A 56 0.22 -0.05 14.02
N THR A 57 0.93 -0.72 13.10
CA THR A 57 1.40 -0.21 11.81
C THR A 57 1.81 1.27 11.85
N MET A 58 3.09 1.54 12.11
CA MET A 58 3.67 2.90 12.04
C MET A 58 3.04 3.68 10.89
N ASP A 59 2.48 4.85 11.16
CA ASP A 59 1.90 5.71 10.13
C ASP A 59 3.00 6.14 9.15
N ARG A 60 3.12 5.36 8.07
CA ARG A 60 4.15 5.50 7.03
C ARG A 60 3.69 6.45 5.92
N SER A 61 2.61 7.21 6.13
CA SER A 61 2.19 8.29 5.22
C SER A 61 3.27 9.36 5.01
N LEU A 62 4.26 9.42 5.91
CA LEU A 62 5.42 10.32 5.86
C LEU A 62 6.66 9.73 5.15
N GLU A 63 6.62 8.51 4.60
CA GLU A 63 7.80 7.91 3.93
C GLU A 63 8.32 8.72 2.74
N CYS A 64 7.48 9.58 2.14
CA CYS A 64 7.86 10.42 1.01
C CYS A 64 8.37 11.82 1.42
N ALA A 65 8.51 12.14 2.72
CA ALA A 65 8.91 13.47 3.18
C ALA A 65 10.36 13.85 2.80
N GLY A 66 11.22 12.87 2.51
CA GLY A 66 12.64 13.09 2.21
C GLY A 66 13.01 13.12 0.72
N CYS A 67 12.04 12.89 -0.18
CA CYS A 67 12.28 12.93 -1.63
C CYS A 67 11.72 14.23 -2.21
N GLN A 68 12.43 15.34 -1.96
CA GLN A 68 12.29 16.59 -2.70
C GLN A 68 13.39 16.70 -3.76
#